data_AF-A0A8S4A1K7-F1
#
_entry.id   AF-A0A8S4A1K7-F1
#
_cell.length_a   1.000
_cell.length_b   1.000
_cell.length_c   1.000
_cell.angle_alpha   90.00
_cell.angle_beta   90.00
_cell.angle_gamma   90.00
#
_symmetry.space_group_name_H-M   'P 1'
#
loop_
_entity.id
_entity.type
_entity.pdbx_description
1 polymer ?
#
loop_
_entity_poly.entity_id
_entity_poly.type
_entity_poly.pdbx_seq_one_letter_code
_entity_poly.pdbx_strand_id
1 'polypeptide(L)'
;MTPLVYAWFMSEVYYWRSLASTLWSIICLPVFLFAFLVFSKLSLFHPVGWIYDVADGFLGAQFWVACLVYGVFLVIVTWFCLPHIAVVPEIEDTHLSAFWGLFRWSRLPLLIICALAGTLSAWIVSGLIGDRFESLTHEVDTDTHGQLYLSEQHLCIVLGGLFAGLSYYRQFFHHGFYYLTFPTVHRYKFFQVRSEVSSLLCNCMYQALQTVKYFYILYFLFGSLPKRWIHASFNISVDQNSVPLDSLMGLFNMSLLWQTYLSTLLLLFSWSFTRALVKIFHSQHYEFTIESVMEYNKDKTLSEALACAYSPILQHLAFLDFSRLSKFSASRRQELLTLSQPGGHPRIWTSVSSTALSVIRELTERVKEENWAIMSKAPVSIQRTNTQRSTTHVNSGKRRILFLFLS
;
A
#
# COMPACT_ATOMS: atom_id res chain seq x y z
N MET A 1 20.66 18.06 19.27
CA MET A 1 20.52 18.94 18.09
C MET A 1 20.13 18.10 16.89
N THR A 2 18.83 17.87 16.71
CA THR A 2 18.25 16.96 15.71
C THR A 2 16.99 17.49 14.99
N PRO A 3 16.28 18.57 15.42
CA PRO A 3 15.07 19.00 14.72
C PRO A 3 15.37 19.65 13.36
N LEU A 4 16.56 20.24 13.19
CA LEU A 4 16.93 20.92 11.95
C LEU A 4 17.28 19.92 10.84
N VAL A 5 18.06 18.88 11.15
CA VAL A 5 18.33 17.75 10.24
C VAL A 5 17.03 17.08 9.80
N TYR A 6 16.10 16.89 10.75
CA TYR A 6 14.79 16.33 10.47
C TYR A 6 13.95 17.24 9.56
N ALA A 7 13.88 18.54 9.86
CA ALA A 7 13.13 19.51 9.07
C ALA A 7 13.66 19.59 7.63
N TRP A 8 14.99 19.61 7.46
CA TRP A 8 15.66 19.55 6.17
C TRP A 8 15.33 18.26 5.40
N PHE A 9 15.46 17.10 6.05
CA PHE A 9 15.17 15.82 5.40
C PHE A 9 13.71 15.74 4.95
N MET A 10 12.79 16.22 5.78
CA MET A 10 11.37 16.24 5.42
C MET A 10 11.11 17.18 4.24
N SER A 11 11.62 18.41 4.28
CA SER A 11 11.36 19.44 3.25
C SER A 11 12.03 19.13 1.90
N GLU A 12 13.32 18.83 1.90
CA GLU A 12 14.12 18.72 0.67
C GLU A 12 14.14 17.31 0.08
N VAL A 13 14.04 16.26 0.90
CA VAL A 13 14.26 14.88 0.43
C VAL A 13 12.96 14.08 0.44
N TYR A 14 12.24 14.05 1.56
CA TYR A 14 11.06 13.22 1.73
C TYR A 14 9.89 13.65 0.83
N TYR A 15 9.53 14.95 0.86
CA TYR A 15 8.43 15.45 0.03
C TYR A 15 8.73 15.35 -1.47
N TRP A 16 9.95 15.65 -1.89
CA TRP A 16 10.34 15.53 -3.29
C TRP A 16 10.34 14.08 -3.79
N ARG A 17 10.79 13.12 -2.98
CA ARG A 17 10.71 11.69 -3.32
C ARG A 17 9.27 11.21 -3.40
N SER A 18 8.43 11.64 -2.47
CA SER A 18 7.00 11.35 -2.46
C SER A 18 6.31 11.92 -3.71
N LEU A 19 6.56 13.18 -4.01
CA LEU A 19 5.99 13.88 -5.17
C LEU A 19 6.47 13.26 -6.49
N ALA A 20 7.75 12.92 -6.60
CA ALA A 20 8.25 12.20 -7.77
C ALA A 20 7.51 10.86 -7.96
N SER A 21 7.34 10.08 -6.88
CA SER A 21 6.67 8.78 -6.96
C SER A 21 5.18 8.89 -7.35
N THR A 22 4.47 9.91 -6.85
CA THR A 22 3.07 10.16 -7.21
C THR A 22 2.94 10.62 -8.65
N LEU A 23 3.81 11.53 -9.12
CA LEU A 23 3.84 11.96 -10.53
C LEU A 23 4.06 10.78 -11.49
N TRP A 24 5.01 9.90 -11.19
CA TRP A 24 5.21 8.69 -12.00
C TRP A 24 3.98 7.78 -12.00
N SER A 25 3.28 7.67 -10.87
CA SER A 25 2.04 6.90 -10.81
C SER A 25 0.90 7.53 -11.63
N ILE A 26 0.80 8.86 -11.68
CA ILE A 26 -0.20 9.57 -12.49
C ILE A 26 0.11 9.40 -13.98
N ILE A 27 1.38 9.48 -14.37
CA ILE A 27 1.82 9.26 -15.77
C ILE A 27 1.49 7.83 -16.23
N CYS A 28 1.56 6.83 -15.35
CA CYS A 28 1.19 5.45 -15.67
C CYS A 28 -0.32 5.17 -15.66
N LEU A 29 -1.12 6.04 -15.03
CA LEU A 29 -2.57 5.84 -14.86
C LEU A 29 -3.35 5.70 -16.18
N PRO A 30 -3.11 6.52 -17.24
CA PRO A 30 -3.77 6.34 -18.54
C PRO A 30 -3.57 4.94 -19.12
N VAL A 31 -2.39 4.35 -18.92
CA VAL A 31 -2.09 2.99 -19.42
C VAL A 31 -2.94 1.95 -18.69
N PHE A 32 -3.17 2.12 -17.39
CA PHE A 32 -4.01 1.22 -16.60
C PHE A 32 -5.49 1.36 -16.96
N LEU A 33 -5.98 2.58 -17.15
CA LEU A 33 -7.36 2.84 -17.58
C LEU A 33 -7.60 2.36 -19.02
N PHE A 34 -6.63 2.53 -19.90
CA PHE A 34 -6.70 2.01 -21.26
C PHE A 34 -6.76 0.47 -21.26
N ALA A 35 -5.90 -0.19 -20.48
CA ALA A 35 -5.97 -1.65 -20.31
C ALA A 35 -7.34 -2.08 -19.77
N PHE A 36 -7.88 -1.36 -18.79
CA PHE A 36 -9.23 -1.60 -18.27
C PHE A 36 -10.31 -1.49 -19.37
N LEU A 37 -10.29 -0.43 -20.20
CA LEU A 37 -11.22 -0.25 -21.32
C LEU A 37 -11.15 -1.40 -22.32
N VAL A 38 -9.94 -1.83 -22.68
CA VAL A 38 -9.71 -2.95 -23.61
C VAL A 38 -10.35 -4.24 -23.07
N PHE A 39 -10.20 -4.52 -21.77
CA PHE A 39 -10.77 -5.71 -21.13
C PHE A 39 -12.26 -5.60 -20.83
N SER A 40 -12.80 -4.40 -20.60
CA SER A 40 -14.22 -4.20 -20.29
C SER A 40 -15.11 -4.32 -21.53
N LYS A 41 -14.65 -3.82 -22.68
CA LYS A 41 -15.36 -3.87 -23.97
C LYS A 41 -15.05 -5.13 -24.79
N LEU A 42 -14.33 -6.09 -24.23
CA LEU A 42 -13.84 -7.28 -24.95
C LEU A 42 -15.00 -8.08 -25.56
N SER A 43 -15.14 -8.01 -26.88
CA SER A 43 -16.09 -8.82 -27.64
C SER A 43 -15.36 -9.77 -28.57
N LEU A 44 -15.34 -11.06 -28.21
CA LEU A 44 -14.61 -12.10 -28.97
C LEU A 44 -15.20 -12.34 -30.37
N PHE A 45 -16.49 -12.03 -30.57
CA PHE A 45 -17.22 -12.35 -31.80
C PHE A 45 -17.25 -11.20 -32.82
N HIS A 46 -16.88 -9.97 -32.43
CA HIS A 46 -16.88 -8.80 -33.31
C HIS A 46 -15.61 -7.95 -33.11
N PRO A 47 -14.44 -8.42 -33.59
CA PRO A 47 -13.15 -7.78 -33.30
C PRO A 47 -13.03 -6.37 -33.86
N VAL A 48 -13.67 -6.07 -35.00
CA VAL A 48 -13.65 -4.73 -35.61
C VAL A 48 -14.50 -3.75 -34.80
N GLY A 49 -15.68 -4.19 -34.33
CA GLY A 49 -16.53 -3.38 -33.45
C GLY A 49 -15.85 -3.11 -32.12
N TRP A 50 -15.21 -4.12 -31.52
CA TRP A 50 -14.41 -3.95 -30.32
C TRP A 50 -13.32 -2.87 -30.44
N ILE A 51 -12.55 -2.88 -31.54
CA ILE A 51 -11.50 -1.88 -31.76
C ILE A 51 -12.12 -0.49 -31.91
N TYR A 52 -13.25 -0.37 -32.61
CA TYR A 52 -13.96 0.90 -32.76
C TYR A 52 -14.46 1.42 -31.39
N ASP A 53 -15.13 0.58 -30.60
CA ASP A 53 -15.65 0.94 -29.27
C ASP A 53 -14.53 1.34 -28.30
N VAL A 54 -13.38 0.66 -28.36
CA VAL A 54 -12.21 1.01 -27.54
C VAL A 54 -11.57 2.32 -28.01
N ALA A 55 -11.47 2.54 -29.32
CA ALA A 55 -10.90 3.76 -29.88
C ALA A 55 -11.79 4.98 -29.59
N ASP A 56 -13.11 4.83 -29.76
CA ASP A 56 -14.10 5.86 -29.45
C ASP A 56 -14.08 6.20 -27.95
N GLY A 57 -14.08 5.18 -27.09
CA GLY A 57 -13.96 5.37 -25.64
C GLY A 57 -12.66 6.05 -25.22
N PHE A 58 -11.52 5.73 -25.85
CA PHE A 58 -10.22 6.34 -25.55
C PHE A 58 -10.10 7.79 -26.04
N LEU A 59 -10.64 8.09 -27.22
CA LEU A 59 -10.67 9.44 -27.78
C LEU A 59 -11.73 10.33 -27.12
N GLY A 60 -12.73 9.72 -26.50
CA GLY A 60 -13.78 10.41 -25.77
C GLY A 60 -13.25 11.28 -24.62
N ALA A 61 -13.85 12.46 -24.44
CA ALA A 61 -13.50 13.37 -23.35
C ALA A 61 -13.74 12.73 -21.96
N GLN A 62 -14.68 11.80 -21.85
CA GLN A 62 -14.97 11.06 -20.62
C GLN A 62 -13.74 10.29 -20.10
N PHE A 63 -12.92 9.72 -20.98
CA PHE A 63 -11.70 9.00 -20.58
C PHE A 63 -10.68 9.93 -19.91
N TRP A 64 -10.44 11.09 -20.50
CA TRP A 64 -9.47 12.05 -19.97
C TRP A 64 -9.96 12.70 -18.66
N VAL A 65 -11.26 13.00 -18.56
CA VAL A 65 -11.87 13.46 -17.31
C VAL A 65 -11.76 12.38 -16.24
N ALA A 66 -12.07 11.12 -16.58
CA ALA A 66 -11.93 10.00 -15.66
C ALA A 66 -10.48 9.83 -15.18
N CYS A 67 -9.50 9.96 -16.08
CA CYS A 67 -8.09 9.90 -15.74
C CYS A 67 -7.67 11.02 -14.79
N LEU A 68 -8.14 12.26 -15.02
CA LEU A 68 -7.87 13.40 -14.15
C LEU A 68 -8.44 13.14 -12.75
N VAL A 69 -9.74 12.83 -12.67
CA VAL A 69 -10.43 12.69 -11.39
C VAL A 69 -9.91 11.49 -10.60
N TYR A 70 -9.67 10.35 -11.27
CA TYR A 70 -9.03 9.19 -10.64
C TYR A 70 -7.61 9.53 -10.17
N GLY A 71 -6.85 10.30 -10.95
CA GLY A 71 -5.53 10.80 -10.57
C GLY A 71 -5.54 11.65 -9.30
N VAL A 72 -6.53 12.53 -9.14
CA VAL A 72 -6.72 13.33 -7.91
C VAL A 72 -6.98 12.42 -6.71
N PHE A 73 -7.85 11.42 -6.83
CA PHE A 73 -8.09 10.47 -5.73
C PHE A 73 -6.85 9.64 -5.40
N LEU A 74 -6.06 9.24 -6.40
CA LEU A 74 -4.79 8.55 -6.18
C LEU A 74 -3.81 9.42 -5.39
N VAL A 75 -3.71 10.71 -5.70
CA VAL A 75 -2.88 11.66 -4.94
C VAL A 75 -3.36 11.77 -3.49
N ILE A 76 -4.67 11.95 -3.28
CA ILE A 76 -5.25 12.07 -1.95
C ILE A 76 -4.97 10.79 -1.13
N VAL A 77 -5.29 9.61 -1.67
CA VAL A 77 -5.05 8.33 -0.98
C VAL A 77 -3.56 8.18 -0.64
N THR A 78 -2.67 8.53 -1.57
CA THR A 78 -1.22 8.41 -1.34
C THR A 78 -0.74 9.37 -0.25
N TRP A 79 -1.20 10.62 -0.27
CA TRP A 79 -0.83 11.63 0.72
C TRP A 79 -1.21 11.20 2.14
N PHE A 80 -2.40 10.64 2.32
CA PHE A 80 -2.83 10.10 3.61
C PHE A 80 -2.14 8.78 3.99
N CYS A 81 -1.61 8.02 3.02
CA CYS A 81 -0.80 6.85 3.33
C CYS A 81 0.61 7.21 3.84
N LEU A 82 1.21 8.30 3.37
CA LEU A 82 2.62 8.66 3.65
C LEU A 82 2.97 8.68 5.15
N PRO A 83 2.17 9.28 6.06
CA PRO A 83 2.49 9.34 7.48
C PRO A 83 2.51 7.96 8.16
N HIS A 84 1.83 6.97 7.58
CA HIS A 84 1.74 5.62 8.12
C HIS A 84 2.84 4.69 7.60
N ILE A 85 3.65 5.13 6.64
CA ILE A 85 4.79 4.34 6.15
C ILE A 85 5.88 4.39 7.21
N ALA A 86 6.22 3.22 7.76
CA ALA A 86 7.17 3.09 8.85
C ALA A 86 8.25 2.06 8.52
N VAL A 87 9.46 2.32 9.02
CA VAL A 87 10.61 1.40 8.91
C VAL A 87 10.67 0.44 10.08
N VAL A 88 9.87 0.66 11.13
CA VAL A 88 9.74 -0.25 12.25
C VAL A 88 8.33 -0.84 12.20
N PRO A 89 8.18 -2.17 12.14
CA PRO A 89 6.86 -2.77 12.15
C PRO A 89 6.24 -2.58 13.53
N GLU A 90 5.03 -2.04 13.60
CA GLU A 90 4.19 -2.20 14.79
C GLU A 90 3.76 -3.67 14.84
N ILE A 91 4.37 -4.44 15.74
CA ILE A 91 3.99 -5.84 15.97
C ILE A 91 2.89 -5.81 17.02
N GLU A 92 1.70 -6.28 16.66
CA GLU A 92 0.59 -6.40 17.59
C GLU A 92 0.60 -7.79 18.25
N ASP A 93 0.49 -7.84 19.57
CA ASP A 93 0.66 -9.08 20.36
C ASP A 93 -0.44 -10.13 20.13
N THR A 94 -1.65 -9.74 19.69
CA THR A 94 -2.78 -10.67 19.47
C THR A 94 -3.55 -10.38 18.17
N HIS A 95 -4.22 -11.39 17.60
CA HIS A 95 -5.06 -11.20 16.41
C HIS A 95 -6.26 -10.28 16.67
N LEU A 96 -6.82 -10.30 17.88
CA LEU A 96 -7.91 -9.40 18.25
C LEU A 96 -7.40 -7.97 18.39
N SER A 97 -6.26 -7.76 19.05
CA SER A 97 -5.64 -6.43 19.08
C SER A 97 -5.38 -5.93 17.66
N ALA A 98 -4.87 -6.78 16.74
CA ALA A 98 -4.68 -6.44 15.33
C ALA A 98 -5.96 -5.96 14.63
N PHE A 99 -7.11 -6.57 14.96
CA PHE A 99 -8.40 -6.12 14.44
C PHE A 99 -8.82 -4.77 15.03
N TRP A 100 -8.71 -4.59 16.35
CA TRP A 100 -9.02 -3.32 17.00
C TRP A 100 -8.03 -2.20 16.63
N GLY A 101 -6.78 -2.55 16.34
CA GLY A 101 -5.72 -1.66 15.86
C GLY A 101 -6.04 -1.05 14.49
N LEU A 102 -6.87 -1.70 13.68
CA LEU A 102 -7.41 -1.12 12.44
C LEU A 102 -8.31 0.10 12.71
N PHE A 103 -8.93 0.21 13.88
CA PHE A 103 -9.86 1.30 14.22
C PHE A 103 -9.25 2.35 15.15
N ARG A 104 -7.91 2.40 15.26
CA ARG A 104 -7.23 3.44 16.03
C ARG A 104 -7.59 4.83 15.47
N TRP A 105 -7.89 5.80 16.34
CA TRP A 105 -8.29 7.17 15.97
C TRP A 105 -7.37 7.83 14.92
N SER A 106 -6.07 7.56 14.99
CA SER A 106 -5.08 8.06 14.03
C SER A 106 -5.25 7.50 12.60
N ARG A 107 -5.83 6.30 12.43
CA ARG A 107 -5.99 5.60 11.15
C ARG A 107 -7.39 5.73 10.53
N LEU A 108 -8.38 6.17 11.31
CA LEU A 108 -9.74 6.46 10.84
C LEU A 108 -9.84 7.43 9.64
N PRO A 109 -9.08 8.54 9.55
CA PRO A 109 -9.15 9.39 8.37
C PRO A 109 -8.74 8.65 7.09
N LEU A 110 -7.70 7.80 7.16
CA LEU A 110 -7.28 6.97 6.03
C LEU A 110 -8.36 5.96 5.63
N LEU A 111 -9.04 5.34 6.60
CA LEU A 111 -10.15 4.42 6.34
C LEU A 111 -11.27 5.10 5.54
N ILE A 112 -11.71 6.30 6.00
CA ILE A 112 -12.79 7.06 5.36
C ILE A 112 -12.38 7.46 3.94
N ILE A 113 -11.15 7.94 3.76
CA ILE A 113 -10.66 8.36 2.45
C ILE A 113 -10.51 7.20 1.49
N CYS A 114 -9.99 6.04 1.92
CA CYS A 114 -9.92 4.84 1.09
C CYS A 114 -11.32 4.35 0.69
N ALA A 115 -12.29 4.39 1.60
CA ALA A 115 -13.67 4.04 1.32
C ALA A 115 -14.29 4.99 0.27
N LEU A 116 -14.20 6.30 0.47
CA LEU A 116 -14.74 7.30 -0.45
C LEU A 116 -14.05 7.27 -1.82
N ALA A 117 -12.72 7.21 -1.85
CA ALA A 117 -11.95 7.12 -3.08
C ALA A 117 -12.25 5.82 -3.85
N GLY A 118 -12.51 4.70 -3.15
CA GLY A 118 -12.93 3.46 -3.78
C GLY A 118 -14.32 3.54 -4.42
N THR A 119 -15.29 4.14 -3.72
CA THR A 119 -16.63 4.38 -4.26
C THR A 119 -16.61 5.29 -5.48
N LEU A 120 -15.90 6.42 -5.39
CA LEU A 120 -15.83 7.43 -6.45
C LEU A 120 -15.06 6.92 -7.67
N SER A 121 -13.98 6.16 -7.46
CA SER A 121 -13.27 5.52 -8.56
C SER A 121 -14.14 4.49 -9.28
N ALA A 122 -14.90 3.67 -8.56
CA ALA A 122 -15.84 2.73 -9.17
C ALA A 122 -16.98 3.43 -9.92
N TRP A 123 -17.50 4.55 -9.41
CA TRP A 123 -18.48 5.38 -10.12
C TRP A 123 -17.91 5.85 -11.47
N ILE A 124 -16.75 6.50 -11.46
CA ILE A 124 -16.12 7.05 -12.67
C ILE A 124 -15.84 5.94 -13.68
N VAL A 125 -15.33 4.81 -13.21
CA VAL A 125 -15.06 3.63 -14.04
C VAL A 125 -16.36 3.05 -14.63
N SER A 126 -17.48 3.12 -13.90
CA SER A 126 -18.79 2.70 -14.42
C SER A 126 -19.26 3.57 -15.58
N GLY A 127 -18.97 4.89 -15.53
CA GLY A 127 -19.22 5.79 -16.66
C GLY A 127 -18.42 5.42 -17.92
N LEU A 128 -17.17 4.98 -17.76
CA LEU A 128 -16.31 4.54 -18.88
C LEU A 128 -16.77 3.23 -19.54
N ILE A 129 -17.50 2.38 -18.81
CA ILE A 129 -18.02 1.14 -19.36
C ILE A 129 -19.12 1.44 -20.40
N GLY A 130 -19.80 2.59 -20.33
CA GLY A 130 -20.73 3.11 -21.36
C GLY A 130 -21.74 2.07 -21.84
N ASP A 131 -22.83 1.89 -21.10
CA ASP A 131 -24.00 1.03 -21.38
C ASP A 131 -25.02 1.24 -20.22
N ARG A 132 -25.81 0.22 -19.85
CA ARG A 132 -26.72 0.14 -18.67
C ARG A 132 -26.13 0.51 -17.29
N PHE A 133 -24.83 0.78 -17.22
CA PHE A 133 -24.08 1.08 -16.00
C PHE A 133 -23.71 2.56 -15.84
N GLU A 134 -24.07 3.43 -16.80
CA GLU A 134 -23.67 4.85 -16.82
C GLU A 134 -24.42 5.70 -15.77
N SER A 135 -25.70 5.39 -15.56
CA SER A 135 -26.58 6.18 -14.70
C SER A 135 -27.12 5.36 -13.53
N LEU A 136 -27.18 6.00 -12.36
CA LEU A 136 -27.84 5.46 -11.17
C LEU A 136 -29.35 5.27 -11.41
N THR A 137 -29.95 6.05 -12.32
CA THR A 137 -31.37 6.00 -12.65
C THR A 137 -31.59 5.80 -14.14
N HIS A 138 -32.42 4.84 -14.51
CA HIS A 138 -32.92 4.71 -15.88
C HIS A 138 -34.35 5.23 -15.90
N GLU A 139 -34.64 6.14 -16.82
CA GLU A 139 -36.00 6.57 -17.11
C GLU A 139 -36.64 5.50 -17.97
N VAL A 140 -37.65 4.80 -17.43
CA VAL A 140 -38.50 3.94 -18.25
C VAL A 140 -39.74 4.76 -18.56
N ASP A 141 -39.90 5.11 -19.83
CA ASP A 141 -41.02 5.89 -20.31
C ASP A 141 -42.25 4.97 -20.34
N THR A 142 -43.08 5.06 -19.31
CA THR A 142 -44.43 4.48 -19.29
C THR A 142 -45.43 5.58 -19.61
N ASP A 143 -46.36 5.30 -20.53
CA ASP A 143 -47.31 6.19 -21.26
C ASP A 143 -48.05 7.29 -20.47
N THR A 144 -47.90 7.42 -19.15
CA THR A 144 -48.58 8.47 -18.37
C THR A 144 -47.72 9.22 -17.34
N HIS A 145 -46.56 8.72 -16.91
CA HIS A 145 -45.57 9.48 -16.13
C HIS A 145 -44.20 8.80 -16.22
N GLY A 146 -43.14 9.55 -16.56
CA GLY A 146 -41.78 9.06 -16.51
C GLY A 146 -41.39 8.70 -15.07
N GLN A 147 -41.29 7.41 -14.76
CA GLN A 147 -40.80 6.95 -13.46
C GLN A 147 -39.30 6.69 -13.56
N LEU A 148 -38.55 7.30 -12.64
CA LEU A 148 -37.12 7.06 -12.47
C LEU A 148 -36.94 5.74 -11.72
N TYR A 149 -36.32 4.74 -12.35
CA TYR A 149 -36.01 3.47 -11.71
C TYR A 149 -34.53 3.37 -11.35
N LEU A 150 -34.22 2.78 -10.20
CA LEU A 150 -32.85 2.57 -9.74
C LEU A 150 -32.16 1.44 -10.51
N SER A 151 -30.99 1.72 -11.12
CA SER A 151 -30.14 0.69 -11.73
C SER A 151 -29.42 -0.11 -10.65
N GLU A 152 -29.92 -1.32 -10.36
CA GLU A 152 -29.31 -2.22 -9.35
C GLU A 152 -27.86 -2.60 -9.70
N GLN A 153 -27.52 -2.64 -10.99
CA GLN A 153 -26.20 -2.99 -11.50
C GLN A 153 -25.16 -1.92 -11.20
N HIS A 154 -25.49 -0.65 -11.44
CA HIS A 154 -24.63 0.48 -11.08
C HIS A 154 -24.40 0.53 -9.56
N LEU A 155 -25.47 0.35 -8.77
CA LEU A 155 -25.37 0.29 -7.31
C LEU A 155 -24.42 -0.83 -6.85
N CYS A 156 -24.48 -2.00 -7.48
CA CYS A 156 -23.59 -3.12 -7.16
C CYS A 156 -22.12 -2.78 -7.42
N ILE A 157 -21.80 -2.15 -8.55
CA ILE A 157 -20.42 -1.74 -8.87
C ILE A 157 -19.91 -0.68 -7.88
N VAL A 158 -20.73 0.31 -7.55
CA VAL A 158 -20.37 1.39 -6.60
C VAL A 158 -20.13 0.83 -5.19
N LEU A 159 -20.98 -0.07 -4.70
CA LEU A 159 -20.78 -0.77 -3.43
C LEU A 159 -19.57 -1.72 -3.46
N GLY A 160 -19.31 -2.33 -4.61
CA GLY A 160 -18.10 -3.12 -4.86
C GLY A 160 -16.83 -2.27 -4.72
N GLY A 161 -16.85 -1.04 -5.24
CA GLY A 161 -15.77 -0.05 -5.06
C GLY A 161 -15.52 0.34 -3.60
N LEU A 162 -16.59 0.57 -2.84
CA LEU A 162 -16.52 0.82 -1.40
C LEU A 162 -15.84 -0.36 -0.68
N PHE A 163 -16.30 -1.58 -0.95
CA PHE A 163 -15.75 -2.78 -0.35
C PHE A 163 -14.29 -3.03 -0.77
N ALA A 164 -13.94 -2.75 -2.03
CA ALA A 164 -12.57 -2.81 -2.53
C ALA A 164 -11.66 -1.83 -1.77
N GLY A 165 -12.10 -0.59 -1.55
CA GLY A 165 -11.38 0.41 -0.76
C GLY A 165 -11.14 -0.03 0.69
N LEU A 166 -12.15 -0.59 1.35
CA LEU A 166 -12.03 -1.16 2.70
C LEU A 166 -11.11 -2.38 2.73
N SER A 167 -11.19 -3.24 1.72
CA SER A 167 -10.34 -4.44 1.60
C SER A 167 -8.87 -4.07 1.47
N TYR A 168 -8.57 -3.01 0.71
CA TYR A 168 -7.23 -2.46 0.58
C TYR A 168 -6.71 -1.90 1.91
N TYR A 169 -7.52 -1.12 2.64
CA TYR A 169 -7.16 -0.60 3.95
C TYR A 169 -6.81 -1.74 4.93
N ARG A 170 -7.67 -2.76 5.01
CA ARG A 170 -7.41 -3.94 5.84
C ARG A 170 -6.11 -4.63 5.44
N GLN A 171 -5.90 -4.78 4.14
CA GLN A 171 -4.71 -5.42 3.61
C GLN A 171 -3.44 -4.61 3.89
N PHE A 172 -3.51 -3.28 3.80
CA PHE A 172 -2.40 -2.36 4.05
C PHE A 172 -1.77 -2.62 5.43
N PHE A 173 -2.59 -2.75 6.47
CA PHE A 173 -2.12 -3.03 7.84
C PHE A 173 -1.85 -4.51 8.09
N HIS A 174 -2.75 -5.43 7.69
CA HIS A 174 -2.60 -6.85 8.03
C HIS A 174 -1.41 -7.54 7.35
N HIS A 175 -1.08 -7.15 6.12
CA HIS A 175 0.06 -7.74 5.39
C HIS A 175 1.35 -6.93 5.55
N GLY A 176 1.37 -5.91 6.42
CA GLY A 176 2.58 -5.13 6.67
C GLY A 176 3.05 -4.30 5.48
N PHE A 177 2.17 -3.92 4.56
CA PHE A 177 2.57 -3.15 3.37
C PHE A 177 2.98 -1.71 3.68
N TYR A 178 2.79 -1.26 4.92
CA TYR A 178 3.36 -0.01 5.45
C TYR A 178 4.86 -0.12 5.76
N TYR A 179 5.43 -1.33 5.73
CA TYR A 179 6.83 -1.58 6.09
C TYR A 179 7.79 -1.31 4.92
N LEU A 180 8.71 -0.37 5.13
CA LEU A 180 9.75 -0.04 4.17
C LEU A 180 10.97 -0.96 4.34
N THR A 181 11.00 -2.08 3.61
CA THR A 181 12.18 -2.95 3.54
C THR A 181 13.29 -2.30 2.70
N PHE A 182 14.48 -2.11 3.27
CA PHE A 182 15.66 -1.73 2.49
C PHE A 182 16.26 -2.95 1.79
N PRO A 183 16.36 -2.96 0.45
CA PRO A 183 16.97 -4.08 -0.26
C PRO A 183 18.48 -4.11 0.01
N THR A 184 19.01 -5.28 0.40
CA THR A 184 20.45 -5.49 0.65
C THR A 184 21.28 -5.33 -0.62
N VAL A 185 20.71 -5.63 -1.80
CA VAL A 185 21.32 -5.43 -3.12
C VAL A 185 20.51 -4.42 -3.91
N HIS A 186 21.13 -3.29 -4.25
CA HIS A 186 20.44 -2.25 -5.00
C HIS A 186 20.52 -2.49 -6.49
N ARG A 187 19.35 -2.48 -7.14
CA ARG A 187 19.20 -2.59 -8.59
C ARG A 187 18.80 -1.23 -9.15
N TYR A 188 19.03 -1.02 -10.44
CA TYR A 188 18.55 0.18 -11.13
C TYR A 188 17.01 0.26 -11.05
N LYS A 189 16.47 1.48 -10.90
CA LYS A 189 15.04 1.77 -10.66
C LYS A 189 14.11 1.01 -11.60
N PHE A 190 14.39 1.07 -12.90
CA PHE A 190 13.54 0.44 -13.92
C PHE A 190 13.52 -1.09 -13.81
N PHE A 191 14.67 -1.71 -13.49
CA PHE A 191 14.75 -3.15 -13.36
C PHE A 191 14.03 -3.64 -12.10
N GLN A 192 14.10 -2.88 -11.00
CA GLN A 192 13.35 -3.18 -9.79
C GLN A 192 11.84 -3.06 -10.02
N VAL A 193 11.39 -1.96 -10.62
CA VAL A 193 9.96 -1.76 -10.96
C VAL A 193 9.46 -2.88 -11.86
N ARG A 194 10.17 -3.20 -12.96
CA ARG A 194 9.76 -4.26 -13.89
C ARG A 194 9.63 -5.62 -13.22
N SER A 195 10.60 -5.98 -12.37
CA SER A 195 10.58 -7.27 -11.65
C SER A 195 9.45 -7.33 -10.63
N GLU A 196 9.18 -6.23 -9.91
CA GLU A 196 8.14 -6.19 -8.89
C GLU A 196 6.74 -6.15 -9.52
N VAL A 197 6.53 -5.39 -10.61
CA VAL A 197 5.22 -5.22 -11.27
C VAL A 197 4.58 -6.54 -11.67
N SER A 198 5.33 -7.50 -12.24
CA SER A 198 4.76 -8.79 -12.63
C SER A 198 4.25 -9.59 -11.43
N SER A 199 5.01 -9.58 -10.33
CA SER A 199 4.62 -10.26 -9.10
C SER A 199 3.45 -9.56 -8.42
N LEU A 200 3.43 -8.22 -8.46
CA LEU A 200 2.34 -7.39 -7.95
C LEU A 200 1.06 -7.67 -8.72
N LEU A 201 1.11 -7.74 -10.06
CA LEU A 201 -0.06 -8.03 -10.89
C LEU A 201 -0.68 -9.39 -10.53
N CYS A 202 0.12 -10.45 -10.43
CA CYS A 202 -0.37 -11.78 -10.06
C CYS A 202 -1.03 -11.77 -8.67
N ASN A 203 -0.39 -11.11 -7.69
CA ASN A 203 -0.93 -10.96 -6.35
C ASN A 203 -2.24 -10.15 -6.34
N CYS A 204 -2.32 -9.07 -7.12
CA CYS A 204 -3.51 -8.24 -7.26
C CYS A 204 -4.66 -8.99 -7.93
N MET A 205 -4.39 -9.82 -8.94
CA MET A 205 -5.42 -10.68 -9.56
C MET A 205 -6.02 -11.65 -8.54
N TYR A 206 -5.17 -12.34 -7.76
CA TYR A 206 -5.65 -13.22 -6.70
C TYR A 206 -6.44 -12.46 -5.63
N GLN A 207 -5.94 -11.30 -5.21
CA GLN A 207 -6.61 -10.47 -4.19
C GLN A 207 -7.93 -9.90 -4.68
N ALA A 208 -8.01 -9.40 -5.91
CA ALA A 208 -9.24 -8.93 -6.53
C ALA A 208 -10.28 -10.04 -6.56
N LEU A 209 -9.90 -11.25 -6.96
CA LEU A 209 -10.81 -12.40 -6.97
C LEU A 209 -11.31 -12.75 -5.57
N GLN A 210 -10.45 -12.70 -4.55
CA GLN A 210 -10.87 -12.89 -3.16
C GLN A 210 -11.81 -11.78 -2.67
N THR A 211 -11.50 -10.51 -2.96
CA THR A 211 -12.33 -9.35 -2.59
C THR A 211 -13.71 -9.44 -3.23
N VAL A 212 -13.78 -9.74 -4.53
CA VAL A 212 -15.05 -9.94 -5.25
C VAL A 212 -15.84 -11.09 -4.62
N LYS A 213 -15.21 -12.24 -4.35
CA LYS A 213 -15.88 -13.38 -3.69
C LYS A 213 -16.52 -12.97 -2.36
N TYR A 214 -15.78 -12.27 -1.49
CA TYR A 214 -16.32 -11.82 -0.19
C TYR A 214 -17.38 -10.74 -0.34
N PHE A 215 -17.24 -9.83 -1.30
CA PHE A 215 -18.24 -8.82 -1.61
C PHE A 215 -19.57 -9.45 -2.02
N TYR A 216 -19.55 -10.42 -2.94
CA TYR A 216 -20.75 -11.09 -3.42
C TYR A 216 -21.47 -11.86 -2.30
N ILE A 217 -20.73 -12.53 -1.40
CA ILE A 217 -21.31 -13.18 -0.22
C ILE A 217 -21.96 -12.15 0.71
N LEU A 218 -21.28 -11.02 0.96
CA LEU A 218 -21.80 -9.95 1.81
C LEU A 218 -23.03 -9.28 1.18
N TYR A 219 -23.00 -9.01 -0.12
CA TYR A 219 -24.10 -8.43 -0.88
C TYR A 219 -25.31 -9.35 -0.88
N PHE A 220 -25.12 -10.67 -0.98
CA PHE A 220 -26.23 -11.62 -0.85
C PHE A 220 -26.91 -11.56 0.52
N LEU A 221 -26.14 -11.38 1.60
CA LEU A 221 -26.69 -11.31 2.97
C LEU A 221 -27.31 -9.95 3.32
N PHE A 222 -26.71 -8.86 2.85
CA PHE A 222 -27.03 -7.49 3.29
C PHE A 222 -27.50 -6.56 2.15
N GLY A 223 -27.62 -7.04 0.92
CA GLY A 223 -27.93 -6.24 -0.28
C GLY A 223 -29.27 -5.52 -0.22
N SER A 224 -30.22 -6.03 0.55
CA SER A 224 -31.52 -5.37 0.77
C SER A 224 -31.43 -4.07 1.59
N LEU A 225 -30.37 -3.88 2.41
CA LEU A 225 -30.19 -2.68 3.24
C LEU A 225 -29.93 -1.40 2.42
N PRO A 226 -28.92 -1.34 1.54
CA PRO A 226 -28.69 -0.14 0.73
C PRO A 226 -29.88 0.17 -0.18
N LYS A 227 -30.59 -0.85 -0.69
CA LYS A 227 -31.81 -0.67 -1.50
C LYS A 227 -32.91 0.06 -0.73
N ARG A 228 -33.23 -0.40 0.48
CA ARG A 228 -34.24 0.23 1.34
C ARG A 228 -33.84 1.63 1.77
N TRP A 229 -32.56 1.85 2.07
CA TRP A 229 -32.05 3.17 2.44
C TRP A 229 -32.21 4.17 1.30
N ILE A 230 -31.83 3.81 0.07
CA ILE A 230 -31.99 4.68 -1.11
C ILE A 230 -33.47 4.97 -1.39
N HIS A 231 -34.33 3.95 -1.34
CA HIS A 231 -35.77 4.12 -1.50
C HIS A 231 -36.34 5.09 -0.45
N ALA A 232 -35.95 4.95 0.82
CA ALA A 232 -36.41 5.83 1.90
C ALA A 232 -35.87 7.27 1.78
N SER A 233 -34.63 7.45 1.31
CA SER A 233 -34.00 8.77 1.22
C SER A 233 -34.38 9.56 -0.03
N PHE A 234 -34.56 8.89 -1.18
CA PHE A 234 -34.77 9.56 -2.48
C PHE A 234 -36.16 9.32 -3.09
N ASN A 235 -37.00 8.48 -2.48
CA ASN A 235 -38.34 8.13 -2.98
C ASN A 235 -38.34 7.62 -4.43
N ILE A 236 -37.24 6.96 -4.84
CA ILE A 236 -37.05 6.36 -6.15
C ILE A 236 -37.61 4.93 -6.11
N SER A 237 -38.50 4.59 -7.05
CA SER A 237 -39.06 3.25 -7.16
C SER A 237 -38.00 2.27 -7.68
N VAL A 238 -37.95 1.09 -7.06
CA VAL A 238 -37.14 -0.03 -7.57
C VAL A 238 -37.97 -0.77 -8.61
N ASP A 239 -37.40 -1.04 -9.79
CA ASP A 239 -38.09 -1.75 -10.85
C ASP A 239 -38.37 -3.20 -10.43
N GLN A 240 -39.65 -3.48 -10.13
CA GLN A 240 -40.11 -4.80 -9.69
C GLN A 240 -40.06 -5.85 -10.81
N ASN A 241 -39.90 -5.43 -12.06
CA ASN A 241 -39.87 -6.33 -13.23
C ASN A 241 -38.46 -6.83 -13.56
N SER A 242 -37.43 -6.18 -13.03
CA SER A 242 -36.03 -6.61 -13.18
C SER A 242 -35.72 -7.75 -12.20
N VAL A 243 -34.94 -8.75 -12.64
CA VAL A 243 -34.53 -9.86 -11.76
C VAL A 243 -33.72 -9.26 -10.60
N PRO A 244 -34.21 -9.35 -9.35
CA PRO A 244 -33.53 -8.72 -8.23
C PRO A 244 -32.16 -9.37 -8.05
N LEU A 245 -31.11 -8.56 -7.88
CA LEU A 245 -29.75 -9.05 -7.59
C LEU A 245 -29.65 -9.81 -6.25
N ASP A 246 -30.71 -9.78 -5.44
CA ASP A 246 -30.87 -10.57 -4.21
C ASP A 246 -31.19 -12.07 -4.52
N SER A 247 -31.52 -12.38 -5.77
CA SER A 247 -31.69 -13.75 -6.27
C SER A 247 -30.38 -14.32 -6.81
N LEU A 248 -30.14 -15.62 -6.61
CA LEU A 248 -28.98 -16.34 -7.16
C LEU A 248 -28.85 -16.14 -8.68
N MET A 249 -29.98 -16.00 -9.39
CA MET A 249 -29.99 -15.81 -10.85
C MET A 249 -29.50 -14.42 -11.28
N GLY A 250 -29.80 -13.37 -10.49
CA GLY A 250 -29.31 -12.02 -10.74
C GLY A 250 -27.84 -11.86 -10.37
N LEU A 251 -27.40 -12.54 -9.31
CA LEU A 251 -26.02 -12.53 -8.82
C LEU A 251 -25.03 -13.19 -9.81
N PHE A 252 -25.47 -14.20 -10.55
CA PHE A 252 -24.66 -14.91 -11.56
C PHE A 252 -24.63 -14.24 -12.94
N ASN A 253 -24.97 -12.94 -13.03
CA ASN A 253 -24.75 -12.21 -14.26
C ASN A 253 -23.24 -12.07 -14.54
N MET A 254 -22.74 -12.87 -15.48
CA MET A 254 -21.31 -12.95 -15.82
C MET A 254 -20.73 -11.60 -16.26
N SER A 255 -21.53 -10.74 -16.90
CA SER A 255 -21.11 -9.39 -17.31
C SER A 255 -20.84 -8.50 -16.09
N LEU A 256 -21.77 -8.49 -15.13
CA LEU A 256 -21.63 -7.72 -13.89
C LEU A 256 -20.44 -8.22 -13.05
N LEU A 257 -20.25 -9.54 -12.96
CA LEU A 257 -19.13 -10.14 -12.24
C LEU A 257 -17.81 -9.75 -12.89
N TRP A 258 -17.71 -9.84 -14.22
CA TRP A 258 -16.53 -9.45 -14.97
C TRP A 258 -16.19 -7.97 -14.78
N GLN A 259 -17.16 -7.07 -14.91
CA GLN A 259 -16.96 -5.64 -14.73
C GLN A 259 -16.58 -5.27 -13.29
N THR A 260 -17.25 -5.86 -12.30
CA THR A 260 -16.93 -5.67 -10.87
C THR A 260 -15.53 -6.19 -10.54
N TYR A 261 -15.13 -7.31 -11.15
CA TYR A 261 -13.78 -7.84 -11.01
C TYR A 261 -12.74 -6.92 -11.64
N LEU A 262 -12.96 -6.45 -12.86
CA LEU A 262 -12.04 -5.53 -13.53
C LEU A 262 -11.92 -4.19 -12.80
N SER A 263 -13.02 -3.63 -12.29
CA SER A 263 -12.98 -2.36 -11.53
C SER A 263 -12.22 -2.53 -10.21
N THR A 264 -12.43 -3.64 -9.50
CA THR A 264 -11.69 -3.99 -8.28
C THR A 264 -10.20 -4.21 -8.58
N LEU A 265 -9.89 -4.90 -9.69
CA LEU A 265 -8.52 -5.17 -10.12
C LEU A 265 -7.78 -3.86 -10.45
N LEU A 266 -8.41 -2.97 -11.22
CA LEU A 266 -7.86 -1.67 -11.56
C LEU A 266 -7.53 -0.86 -10.29
N LEU A 267 -8.47 -0.78 -9.34
CA LEU A 267 -8.30 -0.08 -8.07
C LEU A 267 -7.13 -0.64 -7.27
N LEU A 268 -7.13 -1.95 -6.99
CA LEU A 268 -6.10 -2.60 -6.20
C LEU A 268 -4.72 -2.52 -6.88
N PHE A 269 -4.67 -2.73 -8.21
CA PHE A 269 -3.44 -2.66 -8.96
C PHE A 269 -2.87 -1.24 -8.96
N SER A 270 -3.68 -0.23 -9.26
CA SER A 270 -3.26 1.17 -9.27
C SER A 270 -2.68 1.59 -7.91
N TRP A 271 -3.39 1.32 -6.81
CA TRP A 271 -2.92 1.71 -5.48
C TRP A 271 -1.70 0.89 -5.00
N SER A 272 -1.65 -0.40 -5.33
CA SER A 272 -0.47 -1.24 -5.04
C SER A 272 0.78 -0.77 -5.82
N PHE A 273 0.60 -0.36 -7.07
CA PHE A 273 1.66 0.17 -7.91
C PHE A 273 2.18 1.50 -7.36
N THR A 274 1.31 2.43 -6.98
CA THR A 274 1.72 3.69 -6.35
C THR A 274 2.51 3.44 -5.08
N ARG A 275 2.06 2.52 -4.22
CA ARG A 275 2.82 2.14 -3.01
C ARG A 275 4.19 1.54 -3.33
N ALA A 276 4.28 0.67 -4.34
CA ALA A 276 5.55 0.09 -4.76
C ALA A 276 6.52 1.18 -5.24
N LEU A 277 6.03 2.16 -6.02
CA LEU A 277 6.82 3.33 -6.39
C LEU A 277 7.28 4.13 -5.17
N VAL A 278 6.36 4.50 -4.27
CA VAL A 278 6.70 5.22 -3.03
C VAL A 278 7.80 4.46 -2.26
N LYS A 279 7.67 3.14 -2.14
CA LYS A 279 8.67 2.28 -1.50
C LYS A 279 10.04 2.32 -2.19
N ILE A 280 10.07 2.24 -3.52
CA ILE A 280 11.32 2.29 -4.31
C ILE A 280 11.98 3.67 -4.21
N PHE A 281 11.21 4.76 -4.25
CA PHE A 281 11.73 6.12 -4.14
C PHE A 281 12.26 6.44 -2.74
N HIS A 282 11.58 5.98 -1.68
CA HIS A 282 12.03 6.21 -0.30
C HIS A 282 13.21 5.33 0.10
N SER A 283 13.28 4.08 -0.39
CA SER A 283 14.42 3.18 -0.16
C SER A 283 15.65 3.51 -1.02
N GLN A 284 15.56 4.51 -1.90
CA GLN A 284 16.68 4.95 -2.71
C GLN A 284 17.81 5.48 -1.82
N HIS A 285 19.02 4.99 -2.09
CA HIS A 285 20.25 5.49 -1.50
C HIS A 285 20.35 7.02 -1.61
N TYR A 286 20.68 7.63 -0.48
CA TYR A 286 21.01 9.05 -0.36
C TYR A 286 22.47 9.13 0.07
N GLU A 287 23.27 9.93 -0.63
CA GLU A 287 24.68 10.14 -0.32
C GLU A 287 24.80 11.33 0.63
N PHE A 288 25.25 11.07 1.86
CA PHE A 288 25.46 12.12 2.86
C PHE A 288 26.86 12.70 2.76
N THR A 289 27.00 13.99 3.05
CA THR A 289 28.30 14.64 3.13
C THR A 289 29.05 14.17 4.37
N ILE A 290 30.34 13.89 4.23
CA ILE A 290 31.20 13.41 5.33
C ILE A 290 31.70 14.61 6.13
N GLU A 291 32.17 15.63 5.42
CA GLU A 291 32.62 16.90 5.97
C GLU A 291 32.02 18.02 5.13
N SER A 292 31.35 18.97 5.78
CA SER A 292 30.82 20.16 5.10
C SER A 292 31.83 21.29 5.22
N VAL A 293 32.37 21.75 4.09
CA VAL A 293 33.24 22.94 4.04
C VAL A 293 32.46 24.22 4.39
N MET A 294 31.13 24.22 4.19
CA MET A 294 30.24 25.35 4.48
C MET A 294 29.43 25.11 5.76
N GLU A 295 29.38 26.12 6.62
CA GLU A 295 28.68 26.08 7.91
C GLU A 295 27.17 25.77 7.78
N TYR A 296 26.55 26.19 6.68
CA TYR A 296 25.15 25.90 6.34
C TYR A 296 24.85 24.41 6.09
N ASN A 297 25.86 23.59 5.77
CA ASN A 297 25.70 22.16 5.49
C ASN A 297 26.22 21.25 6.61
N LYS A 298 26.63 21.80 7.76
CA LYS A 298 27.06 21.00 8.93
C LYS A 298 25.94 20.05 9.37
N ASP A 299 24.70 20.55 9.28
CA ASP A 299 23.50 19.81 9.64
C ASP A 299 23.14 18.67 8.66
N LYS A 300 23.88 18.51 7.56
CA LYS A 300 23.66 17.48 6.51
C LYS A 300 24.68 16.35 6.59
N THR A 301 25.48 16.31 7.65
CA THR A 301 26.57 15.34 7.78
C THR A 301 26.09 13.94 8.13
N LEU A 302 26.87 12.93 7.70
CA LEU A 302 26.58 11.52 8.00
C LEU A 302 26.48 11.24 9.51
N SER A 303 27.33 11.87 10.33
CA SER A 303 27.33 11.65 11.78
C SER A 303 26.03 12.13 12.43
N GLU A 304 25.50 13.27 11.99
CA GLU A 304 24.25 13.82 12.52
C GLU A 304 23.02 13.07 12.03
N ALA A 305 23.04 12.61 10.77
CA ALA A 305 21.98 11.75 10.24
C ALA A 305 21.91 10.39 10.98
N LEU A 306 23.05 9.81 11.36
CA LEU A 306 23.11 8.59 12.18
C LEU A 306 22.61 8.81 13.61
N ALA A 307 22.90 9.99 14.19
CA ALA A 307 22.47 10.37 15.53
C ALA A 307 20.97 10.73 15.62
N CYS A 308 20.30 10.91 14.49
CA CYS A 308 18.91 11.34 14.45
C CYS A 308 17.94 10.19 14.76
N ALA A 309 17.55 10.06 16.03
CA ALA A 309 16.53 9.10 16.48
C ALA A 309 15.08 9.48 16.10
N TYR A 310 14.83 10.73 15.67
CA TYR A 310 13.48 11.24 15.37
C TYR A 310 12.86 10.64 14.11
N SER A 311 13.67 10.25 13.13
CA SER A 311 13.20 9.63 11.90
C SER A 311 13.96 8.33 11.64
N PRO A 312 13.33 7.16 11.85
CA PRO A 312 13.98 5.88 11.59
C PRO A 312 14.33 5.72 10.10
N ILE A 313 13.58 6.36 9.18
CA ILE A 313 13.89 6.36 7.75
C ILE A 313 15.25 7.03 7.49
N LEU A 314 15.47 8.21 8.06
CA LEU A 314 16.72 8.94 7.91
C LEU A 314 17.90 8.15 8.48
N GLN A 315 17.72 7.59 9.68
CA GLN A 315 18.75 6.79 10.34
C GLN A 315 19.12 5.54 9.51
N HIS A 316 18.14 4.83 8.95
CA HIS A 316 18.40 3.66 8.10
C HIS A 316 19.07 4.05 6.77
N LEU A 317 18.69 5.18 6.16
CA LEU A 317 19.37 5.70 4.98
C LEU A 317 20.84 6.05 5.27
N ALA A 318 21.12 6.61 6.45
CA ALA A 318 22.48 6.92 6.87
C ALA A 318 23.32 5.65 7.10
N PHE A 319 22.77 4.61 7.74
CA PHE A 319 23.44 3.30 7.86
C PHE A 319 23.69 2.64 6.50
N LEU A 320 22.74 2.77 5.58
CA LEU A 320 22.88 2.27 4.23
C LEU A 320 24.02 2.98 3.48
N ASP A 321 24.11 4.30 3.58
CA ASP A 321 25.23 5.06 3.01
C ASP A 321 26.56 4.66 3.64
N PHE A 322 26.61 4.55 4.96
CA PHE A 322 27.82 4.12 5.68
C PHE A 322 28.29 2.70 5.25
N SER A 323 27.38 1.74 5.09
CA SER A 323 27.72 0.41 4.59
C SER A 323 28.24 0.42 3.14
N ARG A 324 27.81 1.38 2.31
CA ARG A 324 28.27 1.48 0.92
C ARG A 324 29.59 2.20 0.82
N LEU A 325 29.73 3.31 1.55
CA LEU A 325 30.97 4.06 1.68
C LEU A 325 32.10 3.12 2.07
N SER A 326 31.89 2.29 3.09
CA SER A 326 32.91 1.34 3.59
C SER A 326 33.32 0.27 2.56
N LYS A 327 32.39 -0.16 1.70
CA LYS A 327 32.62 -1.25 0.72
C LYS A 327 33.11 -0.77 -0.65
N PHE A 328 32.56 0.31 -1.18
CA PHE A 328 32.64 0.62 -2.62
C PHE A 328 33.34 1.95 -2.97
N SER A 329 33.48 2.90 -2.04
CA SER A 329 34.02 4.23 -2.36
C SER A 329 35.40 4.46 -1.73
N ALA A 330 36.46 4.41 -2.53
CA ALA A 330 37.82 4.66 -2.04
C ALA A 330 38.05 6.14 -1.66
N SER A 331 37.58 7.08 -2.47
CA SER A 331 37.73 8.53 -2.21
C SER A 331 37.02 8.96 -0.93
N ARG A 332 35.76 8.57 -0.76
CA ARG A 332 34.98 8.91 0.45
C ARG A 332 35.53 8.26 1.71
N ARG A 333 36.15 7.08 1.61
CA ARG A 333 36.86 6.48 2.75
C ARG A 333 38.10 7.27 3.14
N GLN A 334 38.81 7.87 2.18
CA GLN A 334 39.94 8.74 2.49
C GLN A 334 39.46 9.95 3.28
N GLU A 335 38.38 10.61 2.85
CA GLU A 335 37.74 11.72 3.57
C GLU A 335 37.35 11.34 5.01
N LEU A 336 36.69 10.20 5.19
CA LEU A 336 36.27 9.71 6.50
C LEU A 336 37.46 9.45 7.46
N LEU A 337 38.58 9.00 6.91
CA LEU A 337 39.80 8.64 7.65
C LEU A 337 40.82 9.79 7.72
N THR A 338 40.45 10.99 7.27
CA THR A 338 41.32 12.16 7.39
C THR A 338 41.57 12.52 8.85
N LEU A 339 42.79 12.99 9.11
CA LEU A 339 43.20 13.45 10.43
C LEU A 339 43.00 14.96 10.53
N SER A 340 42.36 15.41 11.61
CA SER A 340 42.15 16.85 11.83
C SER A 340 43.48 17.56 12.04
N GLN A 341 43.74 18.64 11.32
CA GLN A 341 44.92 19.49 11.53
C GLN A 341 44.60 20.63 12.52
N PRO A 342 45.54 21.04 13.39
CA PRO A 342 46.94 20.58 13.54
C PRO A 342 47.16 19.42 14.53
N GLY A 343 46.12 18.67 14.92
CA GLY A 343 46.20 17.68 16.02
C GLY A 343 46.35 16.21 15.62
N GLY A 344 46.27 15.85 14.33
CA GLY A 344 46.42 14.46 13.89
C GLY A 344 45.36 13.48 14.41
N HIS A 345 44.21 13.96 14.91
CA HIS A 345 43.17 13.11 15.49
C HIS A 345 42.12 12.70 14.45
N PRO A 346 41.68 11.42 14.41
CA PRO A 346 40.63 10.95 13.51
C PRO A 346 39.22 11.30 14.04
N ARG A 347 38.93 12.61 14.18
CA ARG A 347 37.68 13.09 14.80
C ARG A 347 36.43 12.64 14.05
N ILE A 348 36.46 12.68 12.71
CA ILE A 348 35.32 12.31 11.86
C ILE A 348 34.99 10.82 12.03
N TRP A 349 35.99 9.95 11.89
CA TRP A 349 35.85 8.52 12.13
C TRP A 349 35.33 8.24 13.54
N THR A 350 35.92 8.86 14.56
CA THR A 350 35.52 8.65 15.96
C THR A 350 34.06 9.04 16.18
N SER A 351 33.60 10.14 15.59
CA SER A 351 32.21 10.61 15.67
C SER A 351 31.24 9.61 15.01
N VAL A 352 31.52 9.20 13.78
CA VAL A 352 30.68 8.27 13.02
C VAL A 352 30.66 6.89 13.69
N SER A 353 31.81 6.35 14.07
CA SER A 353 31.91 5.01 14.67
C SER A 353 31.29 4.94 16.06
N SER A 354 31.48 5.96 16.89
CA SER A 354 30.88 6.01 18.23
C SER A 354 29.35 6.11 18.16
N THR A 355 28.82 6.91 17.23
CA THR A 355 27.38 7.03 16.98
C THR A 355 26.80 5.73 16.42
N ALA A 356 27.47 5.07 15.49
CA ALA A 356 27.01 3.78 14.97
C ALA A 356 26.97 2.70 16.07
N LEU A 357 28.03 2.63 16.89
CA LEU A 357 28.13 1.67 17.98
C LEU A 357 27.12 1.94 19.10
N SER A 358 26.79 3.21 19.39
CA SER A 358 25.78 3.54 20.40
C SER A 358 24.40 3.04 19.99
N VAL A 359 24.00 3.24 18.72
CA VAL A 359 22.72 2.74 18.18
C VAL A 359 22.67 1.21 18.18
N ILE A 360 23.76 0.54 17.78
CA ILE A 360 23.84 -0.93 17.83
C ILE A 360 23.71 -1.44 19.26
N ARG A 361 24.37 -0.79 20.22
CA ARG A 361 24.29 -1.14 21.63
C ARG A 361 22.87 -0.98 22.16
N GLU A 362 22.21 0.13 21.84
CA GLU A 362 20.82 0.38 22.22
C GLU A 362 19.86 -0.69 21.64
N LEU A 363 20.04 -1.06 20.37
CA LEU A 363 19.28 -2.15 19.75
C LEU A 363 19.55 -3.49 20.46
N THR A 364 20.81 -3.77 20.80
CA THR A 364 21.21 -4.99 21.51
C THR A 364 20.57 -5.06 22.90
N GLU A 365 20.53 -3.93 23.62
CA GLU A 365 19.88 -3.82 24.93
C GLU A 365 18.36 -4.07 24.79
N ARG A 366 17.69 -3.41 23.85
CA ARG A 366 16.26 -3.65 23.56
C ARG A 366 15.96 -5.12 23.21
N VAL A 367 16.79 -5.75 22.38
CA VAL A 367 16.63 -7.17 22.04
C VAL A 367 16.81 -8.08 23.26
N LYS A 368 17.75 -7.76 24.16
CA LYS A 368 17.92 -8.51 25.42
C LYS A 368 16.72 -8.36 26.34
N GLU A 369 16.19 -7.15 26.47
CA GLU A 369 14.99 -6.86 27.27
C GLU A 369 13.76 -7.64 26.76
N GLU A 370 13.51 -7.61 25.45
CA GLU A 370 12.40 -8.37 24.86
C GLU A 370 12.60 -9.88 25.01
N ASN A 371 13.83 -10.38 24.83
CA ASN A 371 14.15 -11.79 25.07
C ASN A 371 13.91 -12.18 26.54
N TRP A 372 14.26 -11.33 27.51
CA TRP A 372 13.95 -11.55 28.92
C TRP A 372 12.45 -11.50 29.21
N ALA A 373 11.70 -10.60 28.58
CA ALA A 373 10.25 -10.53 28.70
C ALA A 373 9.55 -11.78 28.12
N ILE A 374 10.06 -12.34 27.03
CA ILE A 374 9.56 -13.60 26.47
C ILE A 374 9.91 -14.78 27.39
N MET A 375 11.15 -14.84 27.88
CA MET A 375 11.59 -15.90 28.80
C MET A 375 10.82 -15.91 30.13
N SER A 376 10.43 -14.74 30.65
CA SER A 376 9.64 -14.66 31.89
C SER A 376 8.17 -15.06 31.70
N LYS A 377 7.63 -14.87 30.49
CA LYS A 377 6.27 -15.30 30.11
C LYS A 377 6.21 -16.76 29.68
N ALA A 378 7.34 -17.37 29.32
CA ALA A 378 7.39 -18.79 29.00
C ALA A 378 7.08 -19.59 30.27
N PRO A 379 6.04 -20.46 30.28
CA PRO A 379 5.81 -21.32 31.42
C PRO A 379 7.05 -22.19 31.57
N VAL A 380 7.72 -22.08 32.72
CA VAL A 380 8.76 -23.01 33.14
C VAL A 380 8.11 -24.39 33.05
N SER A 381 8.43 -25.17 32.01
CA SER A 381 8.14 -26.59 32.07
C SER A 381 9.01 -27.07 33.22
N ILE A 382 8.39 -27.21 34.40
CA ILE A 382 9.01 -27.85 35.53
C ILE A 382 9.28 -29.26 35.04
N GLN A 383 10.51 -29.45 34.55
CA GLN A 383 11.08 -30.75 34.33
C GLN A 383 11.21 -31.31 35.73
N ARG A 384 10.13 -31.92 36.22
CA ARG A 384 10.15 -32.77 37.40
C ARG A 384 11.20 -33.83 37.06
N THR A 385 12.40 -33.62 37.58
CA THR A 385 13.38 -34.66 37.81
C THR A 385 12.75 -35.66 38.78
N ASN A 386 11.90 -36.52 38.25
CA ASN A 386 11.63 -37.82 38.85
C ASN A 386 12.30 -38.85 37.96
N THR A 387 13.43 -39.32 38.50
CA THR A 387 13.97 -40.66 38.30
C THR A 387 12.85 -41.66 38.02
N GLN A 388 12.64 -42.05 36.76
CA GLN A 388 12.32 -43.43 36.39
C GLN A 388 12.34 -43.62 34.87
N ARG A 389 13.12 -44.62 34.45
CA ARG A 389 13.13 -45.25 33.14
C ARG A 389 11.70 -45.43 32.60
N SER A 390 11.45 -44.99 31.38
CA SER A 390 10.97 -45.88 30.30
C SER A 390 10.97 -45.16 28.95
N THR A 391 11.61 -45.83 28.01
CA THR A 391 11.60 -45.62 26.58
C THR A 391 10.18 -45.54 26.02
N THR A 392 9.84 -44.48 25.28
CA THR A 392 9.02 -44.57 24.06
C THR A 392 9.01 -43.24 23.30
N HIS A 393 9.27 -43.36 21.99
CA HIS A 393 9.14 -42.40 20.90
C HIS A 393 8.24 -41.17 21.15
N VAL A 394 8.81 -39.97 20.96
CA VAL A 394 8.07 -38.73 20.77
C VAL A 394 8.36 -38.17 19.38
N ASN A 395 7.29 -38.07 18.60
CA ASN A 395 7.24 -37.52 17.25
C ASN A 395 7.65 -36.04 17.25
N SER A 396 8.55 -35.68 16.33
CA SER A 396 9.08 -34.33 16.17
C SER A 396 8.04 -33.36 15.60
N GLY A 397 7.36 -32.62 16.48
CA GLY A 397 6.63 -31.41 16.12
C GLY A 397 7.59 -30.25 15.86
N LYS A 398 8.10 -30.15 14.63
CA LYS A 398 8.87 -28.99 14.13
C LYS A 398 8.00 -27.72 14.18
N ARG A 399 8.12 -26.91 15.24
CA ARG A 399 7.88 -25.47 15.16
C ARG A 399 9.22 -24.80 14.86
N ARG A 400 9.46 -24.51 13.58
CA ARG A 400 10.59 -23.70 13.14
C ARG A 400 10.40 -22.27 13.65
N ILE A 401 11.14 -21.92 14.70
CA ILE A 401 11.47 -20.54 15.03
C ILE A 401 12.48 -20.10 13.96
N LEU A 402 12.05 -19.25 13.05
CA LEU A 402 12.91 -18.71 12.00
C LEU A 402 13.61 -17.46 12.55
N PHE A 403 14.79 -17.66 13.13
CA PHE A 403 15.76 -16.59 13.32
C PHE A 403 16.21 -16.11 11.93
N LEU A 404 15.91 -14.87 11.58
CA LEU A 404 16.52 -14.18 10.45
C LEU A 404 17.30 -12.98 10.98
N PHE A 405 18.57 -13.23 11.29
CA PHE A 405 19.63 -12.23 11.29
C PHE A 405 20.87 -12.85 10.64
N LEU A 406 21.50 -12.05 9.76
CA LEU A 406 22.83 -12.22 9.14
C LEU A 406 22.96 -13.23 7.99
N SER A 407 22.74 -12.75 6.76
CA SER A 407 23.77 -12.75 5.70
C SER A 407 23.46 -11.70 4.63
#